data_AF-A0A7S0A1K0-F1
#
_entry.id   AF-A0A7S0A1K0-F1
#
_cell.length_a   1.000
_cell.length_b   1.000
_cell.length_c   1.000
_cell.angle_alpha   90.00
_cell.angle_beta   90.00
_cell.angle_gamma   90.00
#
_symmetry.space_group_name_H-M   'P 1'
#
loop_
_entity.id
_entity.type
_entity.pdbx_description
1 polymer ?
#
loop_
_entity_poly.entity_id
_entity_poly.type
_entity_poly.pdbx_seq_one_letter_code
_entity_poly.pdbx_strand_id
1 'polypeptide(L)'
;MNAQKKQLSIRTDSNTLDLRGSNFEEGRRKCENFFSKNLMSNREVVYVLHGHGTGVLKQKLREWFKRDREWVQSYRAADKDDGGDAFTRVQLKKVKF
;
A
#
# COMPACT_ATOMS: atom_id res chain seq x y z
N MET A 1 2.47 -26.10 15.77
CA MET A 1 3.44 -25.18 15.13
C MET A 1 2.72 -24.47 13.99
N ASN A 2 2.15 -23.29 14.23
CA ASN A 2 1.38 -22.58 13.21
C ASN A 2 2.33 -21.79 12.31
N ALA A 3 2.68 -22.37 11.17
CA ALA A 3 3.22 -21.60 10.05
C ALA A 3 2.13 -20.60 9.66
N GLN A 4 2.26 -19.36 10.13
CA GLN A 4 1.48 -18.24 9.62
C GLN A 4 1.63 -18.28 8.10
N LYS A 5 0.53 -18.54 7.37
CA LYS A 5 0.48 -18.42 5.91
C LYS A 5 0.88 -16.99 5.58
N LYS A 6 2.17 -16.76 5.37
CA LYS A 6 2.69 -15.54 4.77
C LYS A 6 2.20 -15.63 3.33
N GLN A 7 1.01 -15.08 3.06
CA GLN A 7 0.52 -14.99 1.69
C GLN A 7 1.60 -14.23 0.93
N LEU A 8 2.36 -14.97 0.10
CA LEU A 8 3.40 -14.45 -0.77
C LEU A 8 2.68 -13.62 -1.83
N SER A 9 2.36 -12.38 -1.46
CA SER A 9 1.83 -11.39 -2.37
C SER A 9 2.99 -10.94 -3.24
N ILE A 10 3.16 -11.52 -4.41
CA ILE A 10 4.15 -11.05 -5.38
C ILE A 10 3.70 -9.66 -5.85
N ARG A 11 4.63 -8.69 -5.87
CA ARG A 11 4.35 -7.39 -6.47
C ARG A 11 4.25 -7.53 -7.99
N THR A 12 3.18 -7.01 -8.55
CA THR A 12 2.86 -6.97 -9.98
C THR A 12 2.37 -5.56 -10.32
N ASP A 13 2.24 -5.24 -11.61
CA ASP A 13 1.67 -3.96 -12.01
C ASP A 13 0.21 -3.83 -11.55
N SER A 14 -0.54 -4.94 -11.53
CA SER A 14 -1.95 -4.93 -11.17
C SER A 14 -2.21 -4.57 -9.69
N ASN A 15 -1.25 -4.80 -8.78
CA ASN A 15 -1.34 -4.49 -7.36
C ASN A 15 -0.36 -3.39 -6.94
N THR A 16 0.16 -2.62 -7.89
CA THR A 16 1.05 -1.48 -7.65
C THR A 16 0.40 -0.19 -8.11
N LEU A 17 0.40 0.83 -7.25
CA LEU A 17 0.02 2.20 -7.57
C LEU A 17 1.26 3.08 -7.61
N ASP A 18 1.55 3.69 -8.76
CA ASP A 18 2.62 4.70 -8.90
C ASP A 18 2.10 6.10 -8.58
N LEU A 19 2.73 6.73 -7.58
CA LEU A 19 2.47 8.09 -7.10
C LEU A 19 3.67 9.02 -7.26
N ARG A 20 4.71 8.62 -8.01
CA ARG A 20 5.84 9.50 -8.29
C ARG A 20 5.35 10.76 -9.00
N GLY A 21 5.85 11.91 -8.56
CA GLY A 21 5.43 13.22 -9.07
C GLY A 21 4.10 13.75 -8.49
N SER A 22 3.34 12.94 -7.74
CA SER A 22 2.14 13.40 -7.07
C SER A 22 2.44 14.13 -5.76
N ASN A 23 1.58 15.10 -5.42
CA ASN A 23 1.53 15.64 -4.06
C ASN A 23 0.70 14.71 -3.15
N PHE A 24 0.65 15.02 -1.85
CA PHE A 24 -0.02 14.17 -0.88
C PHE A 24 -1.54 14.06 -1.10
N GLU A 25 -2.25 15.17 -1.35
CA GLU A 25 -3.70 15.16 -1.55
C GLU A 25 -4.09 14.34 -2.78
N GLU A 26 -3.36 14.52 -3.88
CA GLU A 26 -3.55 13.72 -5.09
C GLU A 26 -3.25 12.24 -4.83
N GLY A 27 -2.13 11.95 -4.15
CA GLY A 27 -1.70 10.60 -3.82
C GLY A 27 -2.69 9.87 -2.92
N ARG A 28 -3.25 10.57 -1.93
CA ARG A 28 -4.30 10.06 -1.05
C ARG A 28 -5.55 9.67 -1.83
N ARG A 29 -6.07 10.59 -2.67
CA ARG A 29 -7.26 10.33 -3.50
C ARG A 29 -7.04 9.16 -4.45
N LYS A 30 -5.83 9.02 -5.03
CA LYS A 30 -5.46 7.87 -5.86
C LYS A 30 -5.42 6.57 -5.05
N CYS A 31 -4.88 6.60 -3.83
CA CYS A 31 -4.87 5.45 -2.93
C CYS A 31 -6.28 4.98 -2.58
N GLU A 32 -7.18 5.87 -2.16
CA GLU A 32 -8.56 5.53 -1.80
C GLU A 32 -9.28 4.80 -2.96
N ASN A 33 -9.18 5.35 -4.18
CA ASN A 33 -9.73 4.71 -5.38
C ASN A 33 -9.09 3.35 -5.68
N PHE A 34 -7.77 3.24 -5.51
CA PHE A 34 -7.04 2.01 -5.76
C PHE A 34 -7.37 0.93 -4.73
N PHE A 35 -7.46 1.28 -3.45
CA PHE A 35 -7.79 0.37 -2.36
C PHE A 35 -9.21 -0.18 -2.52
N SER A 36 -10.18 0.68 -2.85
CA SER A 36 -11.54 0.26 -3.15
C SER A 36 -11.61 -0.79 -4.26
N LYS A 37 -10.97 -0.53 -5.42
CA LYS A 37 -10.92 -1.49 -6.54
C LYS A 37 -10.26 -2.83 -6.18
N ASN A 38 -9.19 -2.79 -5.39
CA ASN A 38 -8.48 -4.00 -4.98
C ASN A 38 -9.26 -4.82 -3.96
N LEU A 39 -9.97 -4.18 -3.04
CA LEU A 39 -10.88 -4.88 -2.12
C LEU A 39 -12.02 -5.57 -2.86
N MET A 40 -12.61 -4.92 -3.88
CA MET A 40 -13.63 -5.55 -4.73
C MET A 40 -13.10 -6.78 -5.49
N SER A 41 -11.79 -6.80 -5.80
CA SER A 41 -11.12 -7.92 -6.45
C SER A 41 -10.59 -8.97 -5.47
N ASN A 42 -11.01 -8.92 -4.20
CA ASN A 42 -10.56 -9.77 -3.10
C ASN A 42 -9.02 -9.76 -2.92
N ARG A 43 -8.36 -8.66 -3.27
CA ARG A 43 -6.92 -8.50 -3.12
C ARG A 43 -6.61 -7.84 -1.80
N GLU A 44 -5.91 -8.57 -0.94
CA GLU A 44 -5.63 -8.12 0.43
C GLU A 44 -4.34 -7.30 0.55
N VAL A 45 -3.46 -7.34 -0.46
CA VAL A 45 -2.16 -6.67 -0.42
C VAL A 45 -1.94 -5.85 -1.67
N VAL A 46 -1.52 -4.61 -1.46
CA VAL A 46 -1.14 -3.66 -2.51
C VAL A 46 0.19 -2.98 -2.19
N TYR A 47 0.78 -2.39 -3.21
CA TYR A 47 2.05 -1.69 -3.17
C TYR A 47 1.85 -0.25 -3.64
N VAL A 48 2.37 0.70 -2.89
CA VAL A 48 2.30 2.13 -3.22
C VAL A 48 3.72 2.62 -3.47
N LEU A 49 4.04 2.91 -4.74
CA LEU A 49 5.31 3.48 -5.17
C LEU A 49 5.26 4.99 -5.01
N HIS A 50 5.95 5.51 -4.00
CA HIS A 50 6.13 6.94 -3.80
C HIS A 50 7.54 7.42 -4.17
N GLY A 51 8.44 6.47 -4.49
CA GLY A 51 9.86 6.74 -4.76
C GLY A 51 10.63 7.12 -3.50
N HIS A 52 11.93 7.39 -3.66
CA HIS A 52 12.78 7.88 -2.56
C HIS A 52 12.65 9.39 -2.41
N GLY A 53 12.87 10.15 -3.50
CA GLY A 53 12.77 11.61 -3.52
C GLY A 53 13.40 12.28 -2.29
N THR A 54 12.75 13.32 -1.79
CA THR A 54 13.05 13.95 -0.49
C THR A 54 12.44 13.19 0.69
N GLY A 55 11.69 12.11 0.45
CA GLY A 55 10.97 11.36 1.47
C GLY A 55 9.65 11.99 1.95
N VAL A 56 9.31 13.22 1.52
CA VAL A 56 8.11 13.94 1.99
C VAL A 56 6.82 13.17 1.69
N LEU A 57 6.64 12.69 0.46
CA LEU A 57 5.44 11.93 0.08
C LEU A 57 5.34 10.61 0.86
N LYS A 58 6.47 9.89 0.98
CA LYS A 58 6.57 8.65 1.79
C LYS A 58 6.12 8.90 3.23
N GLN A 59 6.64 9.94 3.87
CA GLN A 59 6.32 10.26 5.25
C GLN A 59 4.82 10.56 5.41
N LYS A 60 4.28 11.47 4.61
CA LYS A 60 2.86 11.86 4.70
C LYS A 60 1.93 10.68 4.44
N LEU A 61 2.23 9.83 3.44
CA LEU A 61 1.45 8.62 3.17
C LEU A 61 1.49 7.64 4.35
N ARG A 62 2.68 7.35 4.91
CA ARG A 62 2.82 6.44 6.05
C ARG A 62 2.14 6.99 7.31
N GLU A 63 2.21 8.30 7.55
CA GLU A 63 1.48 8.96 8.63
C GLU A 63 -0.03 8.85 8.47
N TRP A 64 -0.54 9.02 7.25
CA TRP A 64 -1.95 8.80 6.94
C TRP A 64 -2.33 7.32 7.15
N PHE A 65 -1.58 6.36 6.56
CA PHE A 65 -1.83 4.92 6.73
C PHE A 65 -1.85 4.46 8.20
N LYS A 66 -1.06 5.10 9.07
CA LYS A 66 -1.07 4.83 10.51
C LYS A 66 -2.39 5.20 11.17
N ARG A 67 -3.02 6.28 10.72
CA ARG A 67 -4.25 6.84 11.29
C ARG A 67 -5.50 6.31 10.59
N ASP A 68 -5.36 5.87 9.35
CA ASP A 68 -6.45 5.34 8.53
C ASP A 68 -7.10 4.13 9.20
N ARG A 69 -8.43 4.21 9.37
CA ARG A 69 -9.25 3.14 9.96
C ARG A 69 -10.21 2.52 8.95
N GLU A 70 -10.22 2.99 7.72
CA GLU A 70 -11.17 2.56 6.70
C GLU A 70 -10.55 1.49 5.81
N TRP A 71 -9.37 1.76 5.26
CA TRP A 71 -8.73 0.96 4.21
C TRP A 71 -7.58 0.12 4.73
N VAL A 72 -6.76 0.66 5.64
CA VAL A 72 -5.46 0.08 6.00
C VAL A 72 -5.56 -0.80 7.25
N GLN A 73 -5.22 -2.09 7.11
CA GLN A 73 -5.03 -3.00 8.24
C GLN A 73 -3.62 -2.86 8.83
N SER A 74 -2.60 -2.85 7.98
CA SER A 74 -1.21 -2.64 8.36
C SER A 74 -0.40 -2.17 7.16
N TYR A 75 0.76 -1.56 7.42
CA TYR A 75 1.68 -1.16 6.36
C TYR A 75 3.15 -1.31 6.82
N ARG A 76 4.04 -1.50 5.86
CA ARG A 76 5.50 -1.55 6.06
C ARG A 76 6.22 -1.13 4.78
N ALA A 77 7.51 -0.83 4.87
CA ALA A 77 8.35 -0.80 3.68
C ALA A 77 8.25 -2.15 2.95
N ALA A 78 8.32 -2.14 1.61
CA ALA A 78 8.35 -3.39 0.86
C ALA A 78 9.64 -4.17 1.14
N ASP A 79 9.62 -5.46 0.84
CA ASP A 79 10.83 -6.28 0.89
C ASP A 79 11.84 -5.81 -0.18
N LYS A 80 13.14 -6.12 -0.02
CA LYS A 80 14.18 -5.65 -0.94
C LYS A 80 13.89 -6.05 -2.40
N ASP A 81 13.42 -7.28 -2.59
CA ASP A 81 13.08 -7.82 -3.92
C ASP A 81 11.84 -7.15 -4.53
N ASP A 82 10.98 -6.55 -3.70
CA ASP A 82 9.81 -5.79 -4.12
C ASP A 82 10.11 -4.29 -4.33
N GLY A 83 11.38 -3.86 -4.22
CA GLY A 83 11.81 -2.47 -4.40
C GLY A 83 12.04 -1.70 -3.10
N GLY A 84 12.00 -2.37 -1.94
CA GLY A 84 12.41 -1.82 -0.66
C GLY A 84 11.64 -0.57 -0.23
N ASP A 85 12.36 0.40 0.33
CA ASP A 85 11.76 1.60 0.92
C ASP A 85 11.22 2.63 -0.10
N ALA A 86 11.41 2.42 -1.42
CA ALA A 86 10.71 3.20 -2.45
C ALA A 86 9.21 2.90 -2.50
N PHE A 87 8.82 1.75 -1.92
CA PHE A 87 7.46 1.26 -1.87
C PHE A 87 6.99 1.15 -0.41
N THR A 88 5.69 1.37 -0.23
CA THR A 88 4.99 0.95 0.98
C THR A 88 4.06 -0.20 0.62
N ARG A 89 4.28 -1.36 1.23
CA ARG A 89 3.37 -2.51 1.17
C ARG A 89 2.25 -2.27 2.17
N VAL A 90 1.01 -2.31 1.70
CA VAL A 90 -0.20 -2.09 2.49
C VAL A 90 -1.04 -3.36 2.50
N GLN A 91 -1.38 -3.83 3.69
CA GLN A 91 -2.42 -4.85 3.90
C GLN A 91 -3.76 -4.11 4.03
N LEU A 92 -4.71 -4.43 3.17
CA LEU A 92 -6.05 -3.83 3.17
C LEU A 92 -6.96 -4.53 4.19
N LYS A 93 -7.88 -3.77 4.78
CA LYS A 93 -8.89 -4.32 5.69
C LYS A 93 -9.89 -5.17 4.92
N LYS A 94 -10.08 -6.42 5.35
CA LYS A 94 -11.14 -7.28 4.80
C LYS A 94 -12.50 -6.66 5.11
N VAL A 95 -13.33 -6.51 4.08
CA VAL A 95 -14.75 -6.24 4.27
C VAL A 95 -15.40 -7.57 4.66
N LYS A 96 -15.95 -7.65 5.88
CA LYS A 96 -16.83 -8.76 6.26
C LYS A 96 -18.23 -8.37 5.76
N PHE A 97 -18.75 -9.13 4.80
CA PHE A 97 -20.17 -9.11 4.48
C PHE A 97 -20.92 -10.02 5.45
#